data_AF-A0A7C7WLL1-F1
#
_entry.id   AF-A0A7C7WLL1-F1
#
_cell.length_a   1.000
_cell.length_b   1.000
_cell.length_c   1.000
_cell.angle_alpha   90.00
_cell.angle_beta   90.00
_cell.angle_gamma   90.00
#
_symmetry.space_group_name_H-M   'P 1'
#
loop_
_entity.id
_entity.type
_entity.pdbx_description
1 polymer ?
#
loop_
_entity_poly.entity_id
_entity_poly.type
_entity_poly.pdbx_seq_one_letter_code
_entity_poly.pdbx_strand_id
1 'polypeptide(L)'
;MADAQNIIFLDIDGPVLSPRFLMMARRFENKDAKFHGLTKKFTEIAKDHFNLADPVTVMMITDLAHETNSKIVISSIWRLGGYEQFVEDFEDFGFDRDLLHEDWRTNGQVLERREDEVQIWLDRHPEVKRFVTIDDEPLDFDSHIQVCAVNGFLVDNYDQAYEILTGEESPLPINLYNHAAVDFYGPEALVENDESLKRCNQRLADRRAAIRKKYQPD
;
A
#
# COMPACT_ATOMS: atom_id res chain seq x y z
N MET A 1 -22.19 -20.55 -2.28
CA MET A 1 -21.34 -19.96 -3.33
C MET A 1 -20.25 -19.23 -2.56
N ALA A 2 -18.98 -19.54 -2.80
CA ALA A 2 -17.92 -18.76 -2.17
C ALA A 2 -18.07 -17.31 -2.64
N ASP A 3 -18.04 -16.36 -1.72
CA ASP A 3 -18.08 -14.94 -2.09
C ASP A 3 -16.86 -14.64 -2.97
N ALA A 4 -17.06 -13.84 -4.02
CA ALA A 4 -15.98 -13.44 -4.90
C ALA A 4 -14.88 -12.75 -4.08
N GLN A 5 -13.66 -13.26 -4.15
CA GLN A 5 -12.52 -12.72 -3.42
C GLN A 5 -11.82 -11.66 -4.28
N ASN A 6 -11.54 -10.52 -3.65
CA ASN A 6 -10.73 -9.48 -4.24
C ASN A 6 -9.23 -9.80 -4.05
N ILE A 7 -8.37 -9.36 -4.97
CA ILE A 7 -6.94 -9.69 -4.91
C ILE A 7 -6.06 -8.44 -4.97
N ILE A 8 -5.06 -8.39 -4.11
CA ILE A 8 -3.98 -7.42 -4.15
C ILE A 8 -2.72 -8.15 -4.62
N PHE A 9 -2.26 -7.87 -5.83
CA PHE A 9 -0.94 -8.28 -6.27
C PHE A 9 0.10 -7.28 -5.75
N LEU A 10 1.00 -7.74 -4.90
CA LEU A 10 1.92 -6.87 -4.19
C LEU A 10 3.38 -7.14 -4.60
N ASP A 11 4.07 -6.10 -5.06
CA ASP A 11 5.53 -6.05 -5.02
C ASP A 11 6.03 -5.59 -3.63
N ILE A 12 7.23 -6.03 -3.27
CA ILE A 12 7.88 -5.77 -1.99
C ILE A 12 8.86 -4.61 -2.12
N ASP A 13 9.78 -4.69 -3.09
CA ASP A 13 10.78 -3.66 -3.33
C ASP A 13 10.10 -2.43 -3.96
N GLY A 14 10.26 -1.25 -3.36
CA GLY A 14 9.54 -0.06 -3.81
C GLY A 14 8.30 0.21 -2.95
N PRO A 15 7.18 -0.53 -3.07
CA PRO A 15 5.98 -0.31 -2.26
C PRO A 15 6.24 -0.43 -0.76
N VAL A 16 6.76 -1.57 -0.30
CA VAL A 16 6.92 -1.92 1.13
C VAL A 16 8.32 -1.54 1.63
N LEU A 17 9.35 -1.85 0.85
CA LEU A 17 10.77 -1.60 1.17
C LEU A 17 11.28 -0.33 0.48
N SER A 18 10.61 0.80 0.68
CA SER A 18 11.00 2.05 0.02
C SER A 18 12.33 2.61 0.56
N PRO A 19 13.20 3.20 -0.28
CA PRO A 19 14.39 3.93 0.14
C PRO A 19 14.14 5.00 1.19
N ARG A 20 12.98 5.70 1.16
CA ARG A 20 12.60 6.68 2.19
C ARG A 20 12.68 6.07 3.60
N PHE A 21 12.21 4.83 3.73
CA PHE A 21 12.25 4.10 4.98
C PHE A 21 13.63 3.47 5.23
N LEU A 22 14.22 2.82 4.23
CA LEU A 22 15.54 2.18 4.35
C LEU A 22 16.67 3.17 4.68
N MET A 23 16.55 4.44 4.26
CA MET A 23 17.48 5.51 4.64
C MET A 23 17.49 5.74 6.15
N MET A 24 16.34 5.63 6.82
CA MET A 24 16.25 5.74 8.28
C MET A 24 16.85 4.50 8.95
N ALA A 25 16.50 3.30 8.46
CA ALA A 25 17.05 2.03 8.94
C ALA A 25 18.59 2.04 8.95
N ARG A 26 19.21 2.34 7.80
CA ARG A 26 20.68 2.43 7.64
C ARG A 26 21.31 3.50 8.53
N ARG A 27 20.58 4.57 8.83
CA ARG A 27 21.08 5.62 9.72
C ARG A 27 21.15 5.16 11.16
N PHE A 28 20.31 4.22 11.58
CA PHE A 28 20.38 3.61 12.91
C PHE A 28 21.52 2.58 13.05
N GLU A 29 21.92 1.93 11.94
CA GLU A 29 23.09 1.04 11.92
C GLU A 29 24.42 1.81 12.10
N ASN A 30 24.47 3.06 11.62
CA ASN A 30 25.65 3.89 11.75
C ASN A 30 25.77 4.46 13.19
N LYS A 31 26.73 3.93 13.96
CA LYS A 31 27.02 4.35 15.34
C LYS A 31 27.39 5.83 15.49
N ASP A 32 27.88 6.46 14.41
CA ASP A 32 28.26 7.88 14.37
C ASP A 32 27.13 8.78 13.85
N ALA A 33 25.97 8.22 13.51
CA ALA A 33 24.84 9.00 13.01
C ALA A 33 24.35 9.99 14.06
N LYS A 34 24.35 11.27 13.68
CA LYS A 34 23.74 12.34 14.47
C LYS A 34 22.29 12.54 14.06
N PHE A 35 21.39 12.46 15.03
CA PHE A 35 19.98 12.77 14.87
C PHE A 35 19.71 14.18 15.39
N HIS A 36 19.75 15.17 14.50
CA HIS A 36 19.56 16.57 14.88
C HIS A 36 18.08 16.84 15.20
N GLY A 37 17.81 17.48 16.35
CA GLY A 37 16.46 17.89 16.72
C GLY A 37 15.54 16.78 17.24
N LEU A 38 15.99 15.52 17.31
CA LEU A 38 15.24 14.43 17.92
C LEU A 38 15.60 14.28 19.40
N THR A 39 14.61 13.94 20.22
CA THR A 39 14.85 13.57 21.62
C THR A 39 15.48 12.19 21.69
N LYS A 40 16.29 11.95 22.72
CA LYS A 40 16.87 10.62 23.00
C LYS A 40 15.80 9.52 23.03
N LYS A 41 14.67 9.79 23.70
CA LYS A 41 13.53 8.87 23.79
C LYS A 41 12.98 8.51 22.41
N PHE A 42 12.77 9.50 21.55
CA PHE A 42 12.26 9.24 20.20
C PHE A 42 13.27 8.44 19.35
N THR A 43 14.56 8.74 19.46
CA THR A 43 15.61 7.98 18.77
C THR A 43 15.68 6.53 19.22
N GLU A 44 15.47 6.25 20.51
CA GLU A 44 15.43 4.87 21.04
C GLU A 44 14.23 4.11 20.49
N ILE A 45 13.03 4.69 20.55
CA ILE A 45 11.81 4.11 19.95
C ILE A 45 12.05 3.83 18.46
N ALA A 46 12.57 4.82 17.73
CA ALA A 46 12.85 4.69 16.31
C ALA A 46 13.80 3.52 16.00
N LYS A 47 14.91 3.37 16.75
CA LYS A 47 15.87 2.26 16.55
C LYS A 47 15.22 0.89 16.59
N ASP A 48 14.25 0.71 17.48
CA ASP A 48 13.59 -0.59 17.68
C ASP A 48 12.56 -0.89 16.57
N HIS A 49 12.09 0.13 15.83
CA HIS A 49 10.99 0.01 14.87
C HIS A 49 11.37 0.22 13.39
N PHE A 50 12.58 0.70 13.08
CA PHE A 50 13.00 0.99 11.70
C PHE A 50 13.71 -0.18 10.98
N ASN A 51 13.60 -1.43 11.44
CA ASN A 51 14.53 -2.47 10.99
C ASN A 51 14.19 -3.20 9.70
N LEU A 52 12.98 -3.11 9.11
CA LEU A 52 12.65 -3.93 7.93
C LEU A 52 11.75 -3.24 6.91
N ALA A 53 10.46 -3.03 7.21
CA ALA A 53 9.47 -2.45 6.28
C ALA A 53 8.84 -1.15 6.83
N ASP A 54 8.32 -0.29 5.94
CA ASP A 54 7.60 0.91 6.39
C ASP A 54 6.30 0.53 7.12
N PRO A 55 6.19 0.75 8.45
CA PRO A 55 5.06 0.30 9.22
C PRO A 55 3.76 1.00 8.81
N VAL A 56 3.83 2.24 8.30
CA VAL A 56 2.64 2.95 7.82
C VAL A 56 2.12 2.30 6.55
N THR A 57 3.03 1.91 5.64
CA THR A 57 2.65 1.17 4.43
C THR A 57 2.03 -0.19 4.76
N VAL A 58 2.65 -0.94 5.67
CA VAL A 58 2.17 -2.27 6.07
C VAL A 58 0.78 -2.18 6.69
N MET A 59 0.55 -1.20 7.58
CA MET A 59 -0.78 -0.91 8.13
C MET A 59 -1.79 -0.58 7.04
N MET A 60 -1.46 0.34 6.13
CA MET A 60 -2.37 0.72 5.04
C MET A 60 -2.71 -0.47 4.12
N ILE A 61 -1.75 -1.33 3.77
CA ILE A 61 -2.04 -2.50 2.92
C ILE A 61 -2.87 -3.54 3.68
N THR A 62 -2.61 -3.73 4.97
CA THR A 62 -3.37 -4.63 5.84
C THR A 62 -4.82 -4.16 5.99
N ASP A 63 -5.02 -2.87 6.29
CA ASP A 63 -6.35 -2.26 6.37
C ASP A 63 -7.09 -2.37 5.04
N LEU A 64 -6.41 -2.08 3.92
CA LEU A 64 -6.97 -2.23 2.59
C LEU A 64 -7.45 -3.67 2.35
N ALA A 65 -6.63 -4.67 2.71
CA ALA A 65 -6.99 -6.07 2.54
C ALA A 65 -8.23 -6.44 3.38
N HIS A 66 -8.30 -6.00 4.64
CA HIS A 66 -9.45 -6.26 5.50
C HIS A 66 -10.72 -5.55 5.02
N GLU A 67 -10.65 -4.26 4.74
CA GLU A 67 -11.81 -3.45 4.35
C GLU A 67 -12.40 -3.88 3.01
N THR A 68 -11.57 -4.39 2.11
CA THR A 68 -11.99 -4.83 0.77
C THR A 68 -12.19 -6.33 0.66
N ASN A 69 -12.09 -7.08 1.77
CA ASN A 69 -12.13 -8.54 1.80
C ASN A 69 -11.18 -9.17 0.75
N SER A 70 -9.97 -8.62 0.66
CA SER A 70 -8.95 -9.04 -0.29
C SER A 70 -7.96 -10.03 0.34
N LYS A 71 -7.38 -10.88 -0.51
CA LYS A 71 -6.14 -11.61 -0.20
C LYS A 71 -4.98 -11.04 -1.00
N ILE A 72 -3.78 -11.25 -0.48
CA ILE A 72 -2.53 -10.78 -1.06
C ILE A 72 -1.89 -11.92 -1.85
N VAL A 73 -1.49 -11.61 -3.08
CA VAL A 73 -0.68 -12.47 -3.95
C VAL A 73 0.64 -11.75 -4.22
N ILE A 74 1.75 -12.43 -4.00
CA ILE A 74 3.07 -11.84 -4.15
C ILE A 74 3.46 -11.86 -5.62
N SER A 75 3.60 -10.65 -6.15
CA SER A 75 4.08 -10.36 -7.50
C SER A 75 5.39 -9.62 -7.34
N SER A 76 6.43 -10.34 -6.89
CA SER A 76 7.74 -9.79 -6.53
C SER A 76 8.85 -10.81 -6.75
N ILE A 77 10.11 -10.39 -6.89
CA ILE A 77 11.25 -11.33 -6.92
C ILE A 77 11.38 -12.14 -5.62
N TRP A 78 10.89 -11.62 -4.51
CA TRP A 78 10.85 -12.29 -3.20
C TRP A 78 10.07 -13.60 -3.25
N ARG A 79 9.14 -13.74 -4.21
CA ARG A 79 8.40 -14.98 -4.44
C ARG A 79 9.29 -16.14 -4.85
N LEU A 80 10.53 -15.92 -5.32
CA LEU A 80 11.43 -17.01 -5.75
C LEU A 80 11.98 -17.82 -4.57
N GLY A 81 11.82 -17.32 -3.34
CA GLY A 81 12.06 -18.08 -2.11
C GLY A 81 11.10 -19.28 -1.96
N GLY A 82 11.42 -20.14 -0.98
CA GLY A 82 10.46 -21.14 -0.50
C GLY A 82 9.33 -20.46 0.28
N TYR A 83 8.15 -21.08 0.32
CA TYR A 83 6.99 -20.53 1.04
C TYR A 83 7.31 -20.22 2.51
N GLU A 84 7.89 -21.16 3.26
CA GLU A 84 8.18 -20.94 4.68
C GLU A 84 9.11 -19.75 4.91
N GLN A 85 10.19 -19.64 4.12
CA GLN A 85 11.09 -18.49 4.21
C GLN A 85 10.37 -17.18 3.89
N PHE A 86 9.56 -17.17 2.83
CA PHE A 86 8.84 -15.96 2.46
C PHE A 86 7.82 -15.57 3.54
N VAL A 87 7.12 -16.53 4.16
CA VAL A 87 6.16 -16.21 5.21
C VAL A 87 6.85 -15.65 6.45
N GLU A 88 8.02 -16.20 6.83
CA GLU A 88 8.84 -15.60 7.89
C GLU A 88 9.19 -14.15 7.55
N ASP A 89 9.67 -13.89 6.32
CA ASP A 89 9.98 -12.52 5.87
C ASP A 89 8.73 -11.62 5.86
N PHE A 90 7.57 -12.15 5.46
CA PHE A 90 6.30 -11.43 5.38
C PHE A 90 5.76 -11.03 6.76
N GLU A 91 5.86 -11.94 7.74
CA GLU A 91 5.55 -11.67 9.14
C GLU A 91 6.55 -10.69 9.76
N ASP A 92 7.83 -10.80 9.41
CA ASP A 92 8.89 -9.87 9.82
C ASP A 92 8.72 -8.46 9.22
N PHE A 93 8.12 -8.34 8.04
CA PHE A 93 7.65 -7.06 7.50
C PHE A 93 6.47 -6.48 8.29
N GLY A 94 5.76 -7.30 9.07
CA GLY A 94 4.64 -6.91 9.91
C GLY A 94 3.26 -7.26 9.34
N PHE A 95 3.19 -8.09 8.30
CA PHE A 95 1.90 -8.59 7.80
C PHE A 95 1.46 -9.85 8.55
N ASP A 96 0.15 -10.06 8.68
CA ASP A 96 -0.38 -11.34 9.12
C ASP A 96 -0.35 -12.34 7.94
N ARG A 97 0.19 -13.54 8.17
CA ARG A 97 0.24 -14.61 7.15
C ARG A 97 -1.14 -14.98 6.60
N ASP A 98 -2.20 -14.79 7.39
CA ASP A 98 -3.57 -15.07 6.96
C ASP A 98 -4.02 -14.13 5.84
N LEU A 99 -3.35 -13.00 5.60
CA LEU A 99 -3.62 -12.14 4.45
C LEU A 99 -3.20 -12.77 3.12
N LEU A 100 -2.28 -13.73 3.12
CA LEU A 100 -1.84 -14.39 1.89
C LEU A 100 -2.96 -15.26 1.30
N HIS A 101 -3.06 -15.23 -0.02
CA HIS A 101 -3.87 -16.19 -0.77
C HIS A 101 -3.26 -17.60 -0.67
N GLU A 102 -4.06 -18.66 -0.83
CA GLU A 102 -3.55 -20.04 -0.82
C GLU A 102 -2.56 -20.31 -1.98
N ASP A 103 -2.88 -19.83 -3.19
CA ASP A 103 -1.92 -19.64 -4.29
C ASP A 103 -1.19 -18.31 -4.14
N TRP A 104 -0.36 -18.21 -3.09
CA TRP A 104 0.19 -16.97 -2.53
C TRP A 104 1.09 -16.13 -3.46
N ARG A 105 1.48 -16.62 -4.65
CA ARG A 105 2.39 -15.91 -5.55
C ARG A 105 2.04 -16.05 -7.01
N THR A 106 2.44 -15.07 -7.81
CA THR A 106 2.54 -15.25 -9.27
C THR A 106 3.53 -16.39 -9.59
N ASN A 107 3.51 -16.86 -10.85
CA ASN A 107 4.30 -18.04 -11.24
C ASN A 107 5.76 -17.99 -10.73
N GLY A 108 6.29 -19.15 -10.32
CA GLY A 108 7.66 -19.26 -9.81
C GLY A 108 8.76 -19.10 -10.87
N GLN A 109 8.39 -18.66 -12.08
CA GLN A 109 9.29 -18.35 -13.18
C GLN A 109 9.28 -16.85 -13.38
N VAL A 110 10.45 -16.27 -13.67
CA VAL A 110 10.54 -14.86 -14.05
C VAL A 110 10.25 -14.78 -15.54
N LEU A 111 9.19 -14.07 -15.89
CA LEU A 111 8.88 -13.74 -17.29
C LEU A 111 9.50 -12.40 -17.66
N GLU A 112 9.47 -12.06 -18.94
CA GLU A 112 9.96 -10.76 -19.42
C GLU A 112 9.09 -9.60 -18.92
N ARG A 113 7.80 -9.86 -18.71
CA ARG A 113 6.78 -8.88 -18.34
C ARG A 113 6.06 -9.33 -17.08
N ARG A 114 6.00 -8.47 -16.04
CA ARG A 114 5.33 -8.77 -14.77
C ARG A 114 3.83 -8.98 -14.96
N GLU A 115 3.24 -8.24 -15.90
CA GLU A 115 1.84 -8.33 -16.25
C GLU A 115 1.45 -9.72 -16.80
N ASP A 116 2.37 -10.40 -17.51
CA ASP A 116 2.11 -11.75 -18.01
C ASP A 116 2.04 -12.75 -16.83
N GLU A 117 2.86 -12.56 -15.79
CA GLU A 117 2.85 -13.40 -14.58
C GLU A 117 1.54 -13.24 -13.80
N VAL A 118 1.09 -11.99 -13.65
CA VAL A 118 -0.20 -11.64 -13.03
C VAL A 118 -1.36 -12.22 -13.84
N GLN A 119 -1.35 -12.07 -15.16
CA GLN A 119 -2.41 -12.59 -16.02
C GLN A 119 -2.49 -14.12 -15.96
N ILE A 120 -1.35 -14.81 -15.99
CA ILE A 120 -1.29 -16.27 -15.85
C ILE A 120 -1.84 -16.73 -14.50
N TRP A 121 -1.66 -15.94 -13.43
CA TRP A 121 -2.29 -16.21 -12.15
C TRP A 121 -3.81 -16.00 -12.24
N LEU A 122 -4.27 -14.87 -12.77
CA LEU A 122 -5.70 -14.56 -12.92
C LEU A 122 -6.45 -15.60 -13.76
N ASP A 123 -5.81 -16.13 -14.81
CA ASP A 123 -6.39 -17.17 -15.67
C ASP A 123 -6.67 -18.48 -14.91
N ARG A 124 -5.94 -18.75 -13.81
CA ARG A 124 -6.20 -19.89 -12.92
C ARG A 124 -7.26 -19.62 -11.85
N HIS A 125 -7.62 -18.36 -11.65
CA HIS A 125 -8.51 -17.87 -10.59
C HIS A 125 -9.71 -17.09 -11.15
N PRO A 126 -10.59 -17.71 -11.98
CA PRO A 126 -11.73 -17.03 -12.62
C PRO A 126 -12.81 -16.53 -11.64
N GLU A 127 -12.75 -16.96 -10.37
CA GLU A 127 -13.56 -16.45 -9.27
C GLU A 127 -13.25 -14.99 -8.91
N VAL A 128 -12.04 -14.51 -9.18
CA VAL A 128 -11.61 -13.14 -8.88
C VAL A 128 -12.35 -12.16 -9.79
N LYS A 129 -12.99 -11.15 -9.19
CA LYS A 129 -13.78 -10.15 -9.93
C LYS A 129 -13.12 -8.79 -9.97
N ARG A 130 -12.34 -8.46 -8.95
CA ARG A 130 -11.58 -7.22 -8.86
C ARG A 130 -10.22 -7.54 -8.30
N PHE A 131 -9.23 -6.85 -8.83
CA PHE A 131 -7.88 -6.93 -8.33
C PHE A 131 -7.21 -5.57 -8.50
N VAL A 132 -6.10 -5.39 -7.82
CA VAL A 132 -5.15 -4.30 -8.05
C VAL A 132 -3.74 -4.85 -8.09
N THR A 133 -2.86 -4.21 -8.86
CA THR A 133 -1.42 -4.44 -8.76
C THR A 133 -0.77 -3.24 -8.11
N ILE A 134 0.06 -3.45 -7.09
CA ILE A 134 0.79 -2.42 -6.37
C ILE A 134 2.28 -2.68 -6.59
N ASP A 135 2.91 -1.86 -7.42
CA ASP A 135 4.27 -2.05 -7.91
C ASP A 135 4.86 -0.67 -8.25
N ASP A 136 6.18 -0.49 -8.16
CA ASP A 136 6.83 0.76 -8.59
C ASP A 136 7.18 0.75 -10.09
N GLU A 137 7.28 -0.44 -10.68
CA GLU A 137 7.39 -0.62 -12.12
C GLU A 137 6.04 -0.37 -12.81
N PRO A 138 6.04 0.19 -14.03
CA PRO A 138 4.80 0.40 -14.77
C PRO A 138 4.27 -0.93 -15.33
N LEU A 139 3.06 -1.32 -14.92
CA LEU A 139 2.33 -2.47 -15.48
C LEU A 139 1.15 -2.01 -16.36
N ASP A 140 0.89 -2.75 -17.43
CA ASP A 140 -0.21 -2.49 -18.37
C ASP A 140 -1.55 -3.08 -17.88
N PHE A 141 -2.01 -2.61 -16.73
CA PHE A 141 -3.36 -2.87 -16.22
C PHE A 141 -4.06 -1.57 -15.88
N ASP A 142 -5.36 -1.50 -16.20
CA ASP A 142 -6.18 -0.41 -15.69
C ASP A 142 -6.25 -0.42 -14.15
N SER A 143 -6.16 -1.59 -13.51
CA SER A 143 -6.15 -1.73 -12.06
C SER A 143 -4.76 -1.57 -11.42
N HIS A 144 -3.78 -1.04 -12.16
CA HIS A 144 -2.43 -0.84 -11.66
C HIS A 144 -2.30 0.45 -10.85
N ILE A 145 -1.74 0.32 -9.65
CA ILE A 145 -1.32 1.40 -8.78
C ILE A 145 0.19 1.49 -8.81
N GLN A 146 0.70 2.36 -9.69
CA GLN A 146 2.13 2.65 -9.71
C GLN A 146 2.51 3.47 -8.48
N VAL A 147 3.37 2.91 -7.63
CA VAL A 147 3.91 3.63 -6.48
C VAL A 147 5.21 4.35 -6.83
N CYS A 148 5.59 5.32 -6.01
CA CYS A 148 6.91 5.91 -6.16
C CYS A 148 7.95 5.00 -5.50
N ALA A 149 8.86 4.44 -6.30
CA ALA A 149 9.96 3.59 -5.82
C ALA A 149 10.69 4.16 -4.61
N VAL A 150 10.84 5.50 -4.52
CA VAL A 150 11.53 6.19 -3.42
C VAL A 150 10.66 6.34 -2.18
N ASN A 151 9.37 6.67 -2.33
CA ASN A 151 8.51 7.05 -1.20
C ASN A 151 7.62 5.90 -0.67
N GLY A 152 7.45 4.84 -1.47
CA GLY A 152 6.60 3.70 -1.18
C GLY A 152 5.12 3.94 -1.46
N PHE A 153 4.29 3.05 -0.91
CA PHE A 153 2.84 3.15 -0.95
C PHE A 153 2.33 4.25 -0.01
N LEU A 154 1.57 5.20 -0.56
CA LEU A 154 1.06 6.38 0.15
C LEU A 154 -0.48 6.40 0.19
N VAL A 155 -1.05 7.36 0.93
CA VAL A 155 -2.51 7.53 1.08
C VAL A 155 -3.24 7.63 -0.25
N ASP A 156 -2.70 8.38 -1.22
CA ASP A 156 -3.28 8.46 -2.56
C ASP A 156 -3.35 7.09 -3.25
N ASN A 157 -2.36 6.22 -3.01
CA ASN A 157 -2.33 4.86 -3.56
C ASN A 157 -3.39 3.98 -2.89
N TYR A 158 -3.56 4.10 -1.56
CA TYR A 158 -4.64 3.44 -0.82
C TYR A 158 -6.01 3.78 -1.38
N ASP A 159 -6.31 5.07 -1.51
CA ASP A 159 -7.63 5.53 -1.98
C ASP A 159 -7.98 4.97 -3.36
N GLN A 160 -7.02 5.01 -4.29
CA GLN A 160 -7.22 4.46 -5.63
C GLN A 160 -7.42 2.94 -5.59
N ALA A 161 -6.62 2.23 -4.80
CA ALA A 161 -6.73 0.79 -4.68
C ALA A 161 -8.08 0.38 -4.10
N TYR A 162 -8.54 1.07 -3.05
CA TYR A 162 -9.85 0.88 -2.44
C TYR A 162 -10.97 1.08 -3.46
N GLU A 163 -10.93 2.19 -4.21
CA GLU A 163 -11.93 2.51 -5.24
C GLU A 163 -12.01 1.45 -6.33
N ILE A 164 -10.88 0.89 -6.75
CA ILE A 164 -10.86 -0.21 -7.73
C ILE A 164 -11.47 -1.48 -7.15
N LEU A 165 -11.09 -1.85 -5.92
CA LEU A 165 -11.50 -3.11 -5.26
C LEU A 165 -12.95 -3.10 -4.80
N THR A 166 -13.55 -1.95 -4.54
CA THR A 166 -14.94 -1.84 -4.07
C THR A 166 -15.88 -1.25 -5.12
N GLY A 167 -15.38 -0.35 -5.97
CA GLY A 167 -16.20 0.54 -6.78
C GLY A 167 -16.85 1.65 -5.95
N GLU A 168 -16.46 1.81 -4.69
CA GLU A 168 -16.97 2.84 -3.81
C GLU A 168 -15.87 3.85 -3.50
N GLU A 169 -16.27 5.05 -3.11
CA GLU A 169 -15.31 6.05 -2.67
C GLU A 169 -14.63 5.58 -1.38
N SER A 170 -13.31 5.77 -1.30
CA SER A 170 -12.54 5.41 -0.11
C SER A 170 -13.17 6.05 1.15
N PRO A 171 -13.48 5.24 2.18
CA PRO A 171 -14.04 5.72 3.43
C PRO A 171 -12.98 6.41 4.27
N LEU A 172 -11.69 6.39 3.88
CA LEU A 172 -10.68 7.34 4.31
C LEU A 172 -10.91 8.64 3.54
N PRO A 173 -11.68 9.58 4.08
CA PRO A 173 -11.85 10.83 3.43
C PRO A 173 -10.72 11.68 4.01
N ILE A 174 -10.41 12.75 3.33
CA ILE A 174 -10.12 14.05 3.93
C ILE A 174 -10.65 14.28 5.37
N ASN A 175 -11.74 13.63 5.82
CA ASN A 175 -12.19 13.62 7.20
C ASN A 175 -11.24 12.99 8.21
N LEU A 176 -10.36 12.02 7.91
CA LEU A 176 -9.39 11.59 8.93
C LEU A 176 -8.34 12.69 9.17
N TYR A 177 -7.95 13.39 8.10
CA TYR A 177 -7.11 14.59 8.24
C TYR A 177 -7.90 15.71 8.93
N ASN A 178 -9.18 15.93 8.64
CA ASN A 178 -9.96 16.96 9.34
C ASN A 178 -10.25 16.60 10.79
N HIS A 179 -10.55 15.34 11.12
CA HIS A 179 -10.77 14.87 12.50
C HIS A 179 -9.47 14.86 13.28
N ALA A 180 -8.39 14.32 12.73
CA ALA A 180 -7.07 14.43 13.35
C ALA A 180 -6.63 15.89 13.41
N ALA A 181 -6.90 16.72 12.41
CA ALA A 181 -6.61 18.14 12.45
C ALA A 181 -7.48 18.87 13.47
N VAL A 182 -8.71 18.43 13.72
CA VAL A 182 -9.54 18.98 14.79
C VAL A 182 -8.97 18.60 16.16
N ASP A 183 -8.56 17.35 16.30
CA ASP A 183 -7.95 16.82 17.51
C ASP A 183 -6.56 17.43 17.79
N PHE A 184 -5.76 17.72 16.75
CA PHE A 184 -4.39 18.24 16.86
C PHE A 184 -4.28 19.77 16.71
N TYR A 185 -5.03 20.40 15.80
CA TYR A 185 -4.95 21.83 15.47
C TYR A 185 -6.12 22.66 16.03
N GLY A 186 -7.16 22.04 16.59
CA GLY A 186 -8.28 22.73 17.25
C GLY A 186 -9.54 22.85 16.37
N PRO A 187 -10.55 23.66 16.76
CA PRO A 187 -11.93 23.54 16.27
C PRO A 187 -12.09 23.52 14.74
N GLU A 188 -13.09 22.78 14.24
CA GLU A 188 -13.43 22.55 12.82
C GLU A 188 -13.35 23.82 11.96
N ALA A 189 -13.80 24.96 12.50
CA ALA A 189 -13.76 26.25 11.81
C ALA A 189 -12.35 26.75 11.42
N LEU A 190 -11.29 26.30 12.08
CA LEU A 190 -9.90 26.62 11.70
C LEU A 190 -9.40 25.72 10.57
N VAL A 191 -9.83 24.46 10.55
CA VAL A 191 -9.48 23.46 9.54
C VAL A 191 -10.21 23.75 8.22
N GLU A 192 -11.49 24.08 8.29
CA GLU A 192 -12.31 24.44 7.11
C GLU A 192 -11.83 25.70 6.39
N ASN A 193 -11.12 26.60 7.08
CA ASN A 193 -10.59 27.83 6.50
C ASN A 193 -9.15 27.70 5.98
N ASP A 194 -8.53 26.52 6.10
CA ASP A 194 -7.18 26.29 5.56
C ASP A 194 -7.24 26.12 4.04
N GLU A 195 -6.76 27.14 3.31
CA GLU A 195 -6.70 27.16 1.85
C GLU A 195 -5.81 26.05 1.25
N SER A 196 -4.84 25.53 2.00
CA SER A 196 -4.02 24.40 1.55
C SER A 196 -4.80 23.10 1.63
N LEU A 197 -5.60 22.91 2.69
CA LEU A 197 -6.50 21.77 2.81
C LEU A 197 -7.59 21.82 1.74
N LYS A 198 -8.23 22.97 1.50
CA LYS A 198 -9.20 23.11 0.41
C LYS A 198 -8.63 22.72 -0.95
N ARG A 199 -7.39 23.15 -1.25
CA ARG A 199 -6.70 22.77 -2.51
C ARG A 199 -6.40 21.28 -2.59
N CYS A 200 -5.99 20.65 -1.48
CA CYS A 200 -5.77 19.21 -1.42
C CYS A 200 -7.09 18.47 -1.70
N ASN A 201 -8.16 18.89 -1.02
CA ASN A 201 -9.49 18.30 -1.13
C ASN A 201 -10.04 18.38 -2.55
N GLN A 202 -9.88 19.53 -3.21
CA GLN A 202 -10.32 19.70 -4.59
C GLN A 202 -9.57 18.78 -5.56
N ARG A 203 -8.24 18.64 -5.41
CA ARG A 203 -7.44 17.75 -6.27
C ARG A 203 -7.87 16.28 -6.12
N LEU A 204 -8.18 15.86 -4.89
CA LEU A 204 -8.68 14.52 -4.62
C LEU A 204 -10.06 14.32 -5.27
N ALA A 205 -10.99 15.27 -5.11
CA ALA A 205 -12.31 15.20 -5.75
C ALA A 205 -12.23 15.12 -7.28
N ASP A 206 -11.37 15.94 -7.91
CA ASP A 206 -11.16 15.92 -9.36
C ASP A 206 -10.63 14.56 -9.84
N ARG A 207 -9.72 13.95 -9.07
CA ARG A 207 -9.16 12.63 -9.36
C ARG A 207 -10.21 11.53 -9.23
N ARG A 208 -11.02 11.55 -8.16
CA ARG A 208 -12.14 10.62 -7.94
C ARG A 208 -13.15 10.65 -9.09
N ALA A 209 -13.47 11.85 -9.58
CA ALA A 209 -14.35 12.00 -10.74
C ALA A 209 -13.77 11.35 -12.00
N ALA A 210 -12.45 11.44 -12.21
CA ALA A 210 -11.78 10.80 -13.33
C ALA A 210 -11.80 9.26 -13.25
N ILE A 211 -11.61 8.70 -12.05
CA ILE A 211 -11.67 7.25 -11.79
C ILE A 211 -13.10 6.73 -12.00
N ARG A 212 -14.12 7.37 -11.41
CA ARG A 212 -15.54 6.98 -11.61
C ARG A 212 -15.91 6.93 -13.09
N LYS A 213 -15.53 7.96 -13.85
CA LYS A 213 -15.77 8.00 -15.30
C LYS A 213 -15.12 6.82 -16.05
N LYS A 214 -14.01 6.28 -15.56
CA LYS A 214 -13.27 5.19 -16.20
C LYS A 214 -13.83 3.81 -15.83
N TYR A 215 -14.15 3.56 -14.56
CA TYR A 215 -14.54 2.22 -14.07
C TYR A 215 -16.04 2.04 -13.81
N GLN A 216 -16.80 3.12 -13.82
CA GLN A 216 -18.26 3.13 -13.69
C GLN A 216 -18.88 4.08 -14.72
N PRO A 217 -18.68 3.85 -16.03
CA PRO A 217 -19.43 4.58 -17.04
C PRO A 217 -20.92 4.20 -16.92
N ASP A 218 -21.79 5.21 -16.86
CA ASP A 218 -23.25 5.08 -16.82
C ASP A 218 -23.80 4.10 -17.88
#